data_AF-A0A820IKB8-F1
#
_entry.id   AF-A0A820IKB8-F1
#
_cell.length_a   1.000
_cell.length_b   1.000
_cell.length_c   1.000
_cell.angle_alpha   90.00
_cell.angle_beta   90.00
_cell.angle_gamma   90.00
#
_symmetry.space_group_name_H-M   'P 1'
#
loop_
_entity.id
_entity.type
_entity.pdbx_description
1 polymer ?
#
loop_
_entity_poly.entity_id
_entity_poly.type
_entity_poly.pdbx_seq_one_letter_code
_entity_poly.pdbx_strand_id
1 'polypeptide(L)'
;MILDKKLSGILDQGSSNIVIFDETPTDTQYQDALVIIQNMSKVVDTLFTSVACERQIPPSHPIWPIEFKTEALITAFDEDNQPHPHHSVFYYAYTNQTLSGRLHGQERHDHFGYCYGWALNQPSCTILITDNVYIIARNLCCLAMRGNFGVPINWLRGSTWLGIEQIHGKTVDHWYSFEHEYWSEVDEPRNGVRYSGPNFKTPRQFTDYDVWQIGPQDPRLFDLPENTDCSQRCP
;
A
#
# COMPACT_ATOMS: atom_id res chain seq x y z
N MET A 1 68.19 -11.27 -9.04
CA MET A 1 68.22 -10.03 -9.83
C MET A 1 66.92 -9.72 -10.57
N ILE A 2 66.34 -10.60 -11.40
CA ILE A 2 64.96 -10.42 -11.91
C ILE A 2 63.91 -10.59 -10.80
N LEU A 3 64.12 -11.55 -9.89
CA LEU A 3 63.26 -11.77 -8.72
C LEU A 3 63.41 -10.68 -7.62
N ASP A 4 64.46 -9.86 -7.70
CA ASP A 4 64.74 -8.79 -6.73
C ASP A 4 64.14 -7.44 -7.15
N LYS A 5 63.22 -7.44 -8.14
CA LYS A 5 62.54 -6.26 -8.72
C LYS A 5 63.44 -5.15 -9.29
N LYS A 6 64.75 -5.37 -9.41
CA LYS A 6 65.69 -4.38 -9.97
C LYS A 6 65.60 -4.24 -11.49
N LEU A 7 64.99 -5.21 -12.17
CA LEU A 7 64.84 -5.27 -13.62
C LEU A 7 63.45 -5.82 -13.95
N SER A 8 62.67 -5.08 -14.74
CA SER A 8 61.40 -5.53 -15.31
C SER A 8 61.69 -6.29 -16.59
N GLY A 9 61.53 -7.60 -16.59
CA GLY A 9 61.89 -8.42 -17.75
C GLY A 9 61.48 -9.88 -17.61
N ILE A 10 61.45 -10.59 -18.73
CA ILE A 10 61.19 -12.04 -18.78
C ILE A 10 62.41 -12.80 -19.30
N LEU A 11 62.59 -14.01 -18.79
CA LEU A 11 63.58 -14.95 -19.31
C LEU A 11 62.91 -15.78 -20.42
N ASP A 12 63.39 -15.65 -21.65
CA ASP A 12 62.97 -16.53 -22.74
C ASP A 12 63.98 -17.65 -22.92
N GLN A 13 63.64 -18.82 -22.38
CA GLN A 13 64.48 -20.02 -22.44
C GLN A 13 64.57 -20.62 -23.85
N GLY A 14 63.60 -20.35 -24.73
CA GLY A 14 63.62 -20.84 -26.11
C GLY A 14 64.66 -20.13 -26.97
N SER A 15 64.87 -18.83 -26.70
CA SER A 15 65.83 -17.98 -27.43
C SER A 15 67.16 -17.77 -26.69
N SER A 16 67.30 -18.31 -25.47
CA SER A 16 68.46 -18.09 -24.57
C SER A 16 68.75 -16.59 -24.31
N ASN A 17 67.72 -15.75 -24.31
CA ASN A 17 67.84 -14.29 -24.19
C ASN A 17 67.02 -13.76 -23.00
N ILE A 18 67.45 -12.61 -22.46
CA ILE A 18 66.70 -11.84 -21.46
C ILE A 18 66.02 -10.68 -22.17
N VAL A 19 64.69 -10.63 -22.11
CA VAL A 19 63.92 -9.51 -22.65
C VAL A 19 63.63 -8.54 -21.51
N ILE A 20 64.24 -7.35 -21.57
CA ILE A 20 64.05 -6.28 -20.59
C ILE A 20 62.99 -5.34 -21.14
N PHE A 21 62.00 -5.01 -20.31
CA PHE A 21 60.96 -4.03 -20.61
C PHE A 21 61.24 -2.76 -19.84
N ASP A 22 60.98 -1.62 -20.47
CA ASP A 22 60.91 -0.36 -19.76
C ASP A 22 59.68 -0.34 -18.83
N GLU A 23 59.74 0.43 -17.75
CA GLU A 23 58.59 0.63 -16.88
C GLU A 23 57.43 1.18 -17.70
N THR A 24 56.30 0.45 -17.69
CA THR A 24 55.10 0.90 -18.38
C THR A 24 54.59 2.16 -17.70
N PRO A 25 54.20 3.20 -18.47
CA PRO A 25 53.61 4.40 -17.91
C PRO A 25 52.39 4.04 -17.06
N THR A 26 52.18 4.79 -15.97
CA THR A 26 51.09 4.54 -15.03
C THR A 26 49.75 4.57 -15.77
N ASP A 27 49.00 3.48 -15.66
CA ASP A 27 47.75 3.30 -16.40
C ASP A 27 46.70 4.33 -15.96
N THR A 28 46.28 5.18 -16.90
CA THR A 28 45.25 6.19 -16.67
C THR A 28 43.88 5.56 -16.49
N GLN A 29 43.65 4.35 -17.03
CA GLN A 29 42.36 3.63 -16.92
C GLN A 29 42.03 3.31 -15.46
N TYR A 30 43.03 3.08 -14.60
CA TYR A 30 42.81 2.85 -13.18
C TYR A 30 42.22 4.09 -12.49
N GLN A 31 42.71 5.28 -12.83
CA GLN A 31 42.17 6.54 -12.29
C GLN A 31 40.76 6.81 -12.83
N ASP A 32 40.53 6.57 -14.11
CA ASP A 32 39.21 6.71 -14.73
C ASP A 32 38.17 5.77 -14.08
N ALA A 33 38.56 4.52 -13.78
CA ALA A 33 37.72 3.57 -13.08
C ALA A 33 37.33 4.04 -11.67
N LEU A 34 38.28 4.62 -10.92
CA LEU A 34 38.01 5.18 -9.60
C LEU A 34 37.03 6.36 -9.66
N VAL A 35 37.16 7.22 -10.66
CA VAL A 35 36.23 8.35 -10.90
C VAL A 35 34.83 7.84 -11.22
N ILE A 36 34.70 6.80 -12.05
CA ILE A 36 33.41 6.18 -12.37
C ILE A 36 32.73 5.65 -11.09
N ILE A 37 33.47 4.92 -10.25
CA ILE A 37 32.93 4.38 -8.99
C ILE A 37 32.42 5.52 -8.08
N GLN A 38 33.16 6.61 -7.96
CA GLN A 38 32.74 7.79 -7.19
C GLN A 38 31.51 8.48 -7.78
N ASN A 39 31.45 8.59 -9.11
CA ASN A 39 30.31 9.20 -9.79
C ASN A 39 29.03 8.38 -9.63
N MET A 40 29.11 7.05 -9.61
CA MET A 40 27.95 6.19 -9.33
C MET A 40 27.38 6.43 -7.93
N SER A 41 28.23 6.63 -6.91
CA SER A 41 27.74 6.99 -5.57
C SER A 41 26.96 8.31 -5.58
N LYS A 42 27.47 9.33 -6.28
CA LYS A 42 26.80 10.64 -6.39
C LYS A 42 25.47 10.54 -7.13
N VAL A 43 25.37 9.69 -8.15
CA VAL A 43 24.11 9.46 -8.87
C VAL A 43 23.06 8.87 -7.91
N VAL A 44 23.44 7.92 -7.06
CA VAL A 44 22.55 7.36 -6.03
C VAL A 44 22.09 8.45 -5.06
N ASP A 45 23.01 9.28 -4.54
CA ASP A 45 22.66 10.39 -3.65
C ASP A 45 21.69 11.38 -4.32
N THR A 46 21.93 11.67 -5.60
CA THR A 46 21.07 12.56 -6.40
C THR A 46 19.69 11.94 -6.60
N LEU A 47 19.60 10.63 -6.85
CA LEU A 47 18.33 9.91 -6.99
C LEU A 47 17.50 9.95 -5.70
N PHE A 48 18.13 9.72 -4.54
CA PHE A 48 17.45 9.85 -3.25
C PHE A 48 16.94 11.28 -3.01
N THR A 49 17.75 12.28 -3.38
CA THR A 49 17.36 13.69 -3.21
C THR A 49 16.27 14.10 -4.21
N SER A 50 16.28 13.58 -5.45
CA SER A 50 15.28 13.92 -6.47
C SER A 50 13.95 13.20 -6.29
N VAL A 51 13.96 11.97 -5.77
CA VAL A 51 12.73 11.25 -5.40
C VAL A 51 12.11 11.87 -4.14
N ALA A 52 12.94 12.46 -3.27
CA ALA A 52 12.51 13.31 -2.17
C ALA A 52 12.05 14.71 -2.61
N CYS A 53 11.74 14.95 -3.90
CA CYS A 53 11.01 16.16 -4.30
C CYS A 53 9.59 16.07 -3.72
N GLU A 54 9.48 16.57 -2.49
CA GLU A 54 8.36 16.49 -1.58
C GLU A 54 7.05 17.02 -2.19
N ARG A 55 6.18 16.12 -2.66
CA ARG A 55 4.75 16.35 -2.41
C ARG A 55 4.56 16.23 -0.91
N GLN A 56 4.58 17.36 -0.21
CA GLN A 56 4.37 17.41 1.23
C GLN A 56 3.04 16.74 1.57
N ILE A 57 3.09 15.71 2.40
CA ILE A 57 1.90 15.19 3.09
C ILE A 57 1.36 16.38 3.91
N PRO A 58 0.16 16.90 3.62
CA PRO A 58 -0.36 18.06 4.30
C PRO A 58 -0.46 17.69 5.79
N PRO A 59 0.16 18.48 6.67
CA PRO A 59 0.18 18.13 8.07
C PRO A 59 -1.24 18.27 8.64
N SER A 60 -1.66 17.24 9.39
CA SER A 60 -2.70 17.26 10.43
C SER A 60 -4.19 17.15 10.05
N HIS A 61 -4.58 17.03 8.78
CA HIS A 61 -6.00 16.84 8.45
C HIS A 61 -6.32 15.38 8.11
N PRO A 62 -7.52 14.87 8.51
CA PRO A 62 -8.06 13.65 7.95
C PRO A 62 -7.90 13.66 6.44
N ILE A 63 -7.30 12.62 5.89
CA ILE A 63 -7.18 12.50 4.43
C ILE A 63 -8.56 12.25 3.83
N TRP A 64 -9.38 11.50 4.57
CA TRP A 64 -10.79 11.39 4.28
C TRP A 64 -11.55 12.67 4.67
N PRO A 65 -12.61 13.03 3.93
CA PRO A 65 -13.62 13.95 4.44
C PRO A 65 -14.13 13.49 5.82
N ILE A 66 -14.47 14.44 6.69
CA ILE A 66 -14.93 14.14 8.07
C ILE A 66 -16.18 13.25 8.02
N GLU A 67 -17.07 13.50 7.06
CA GLU A 67 -18.29 12.71 6.84
C GLU A 67 -18.49 12.52 5.34
N PHE A 68 -18.71 11.28 4.93
CA PHE A 68 -19.00 10.96 3.54
C PHE A 68 -19.76 9.65 3.40
N LYS A 69 -20.36 9.50 2.22
CA LYS A 69 -20.85 8.24 1.68
C LYS A 69 -20.14 8.01 0.36
N THR A 70 -19.70 6.77 0.12
CA THR A 70 -19.18 6.37 -1.19
C THR A 70 -19.67 5.00 -1.59
N GLU A 71 -19.83 4.80 -2.90
CA GLU A 71 -19.90 3.46 -3.47
C GLU A 71 -18.48 2.89 -3.58
N ALA A 72 -18.34 1.63 -3.20
CA ALA A 72 -17.08 0.91 -3.16
C ALA A 72 -17.22 -0.44 -3.87
N LEU A 73 -16.39 -0.65 -4.88
CA LEU A 73 -16.22 -1.93 -5.56
C LEU A 73 -15.00 -2.63 -4.94
N ILE A 74 -15.26 -3.68 -4.18
CA ILE A 74 -14.22 -4.49 -3.57
C ILE A 74 -13.95 -5.68 -4.49
N THR A 75 -12.72 -5.86 -4.94
CA THR A 75 -12.33 -7.04 -5.72
C THR A 75 -11.44 -7.92 -4.85
N ALA A 76 -11.98 -9.05 -4.39
CA ALA A 76 -11.22 -10.06 -3.66
C ALA A 76 -10.69 -11.14 -4.61
N PHE A 77 -9.55 -11.77 -4.29
CA PHE A 77 -8.98 -12.85 -5.09
C PHE A 77 -8.96 -14.14 -4.28
N ASP A 78 -9.37 -15.24 -4.90
CA ASP A 78 -9.30 -16.58 -4.29
C ASP A 78 -7.90 -17.21 -4.37
N GLU A 79 -7.77 -18.47 -3.94
CA GLU A 79 -6.50 -19.20 -3.95
C GLU A 79 -5.94 -19.41 -5.37
N ASP A 80 -6.80 -19.37 -6.39
CA ASP A 80 -6.46 -19.50 -7.80
C ASP A 80 -6.26 -18.12 -8.49
N ASN A 81 -6.21 -17.03 -7.70
CA ASN A 81 -6.17 -15.64 -8.16
C ASN A 81 -7.35 -15.25 -9.07
N GLN A 82 -8.51 -15.91 -8.99
CA GLN A 82 -9.70 -15.44 -9.68
C GLN A 82 -10.32 -14.26 -8.93
N PRO A 83 -10.65 -13.15 -9.63
CA PRO A 83 -11.26 -11.99 -9.02
C PRO A 83 -12.75 -12.21 -8.75
N HIS A 84 -13.20 -11.79 -7.57
CA HIS A 84 -14.57 -11.79 -7.10
C HIS A 84 -14.95 -10.33 -6.77
N PRO A 85 -15.64 -9.63 -7.68
CA PRO A 85 -16.08 -8.25 -7.46
C PRO A 85 -17.30 -8.20 -6.53
N HIS A 86 -17.34 -7.17 -5.70
CA HIS A 86 -18.31 -6.99 -4.62
C HIS A 86 -18.72 -5.52 -4.54
N HIS A 87 -20.01 -5.23 -4.68
CA HIS A 87 -20.52 -3.86 -4.59
C HIS A 87 -20.95 -3.53 -3.17
N SER A 88 -20.52 -2.38 -2.67
CA SER A 88 -20.88 -1.96 -1.32
C SER A 88 -21.05 -0.45 -1.24
N VAL A 89 -21.79 -0.02 -0.22
CA VAL A 89 -21.89 1.38 0.14
C VAL A 89 -21.19 1.57 1.46
N PHE A 90 -20.19 2.45 1.47
CA PHE A 90 -19.45 2.83 2.65
C PHE A 90 -19.92 4.19 3.16
N TYR A 91 -20.38 4.20 4.41
CA TYR A 91 -20.72 5.40 5.16
C TYR A 91 -19.63 5.63 6.20
N TYR A 92 -19.17 6.87 6.30
CA TYR A 92 -18.11 7.23 7.22
C TYR A 92 -18.47 8.53 7.94
N ALA A 93 -18.22 8.56 9.25
CA ALA A 93 -18.33 9.75 10.06
C ALA A 93 -17.23 9.76 11.14
N TYR A 94 -16.47 10.84 11.18
CA TYR A 94 -15.50 11.12 12.23
C TYR A 94 -15.98 12.27 13.11
N THR A 95 -16.77 11.94 14.12
CA THR A 95 -17.34 12.94 15.06
C THR A 95 -16.76 12.70 16.45
N ASN A 96 -16.52 13.77 17.21
CA ASN A 96 -16.05 13.70 18.61
C ASN A 96 -14.82 12.80 18.87
N GLN A 97 -13.91 12.69 17.89
CA GLN A 97 -12.75 11.79 17.92
C GLN A 97 -13.08 10.29 17.93
N THR A 98 -14.36 9.92 17.82
CA THR A 98 -14.79 8.54 17.62
C THR A 98 -14.91 8.26 16.13
N LEU A 99 -14.29 7.15 15.71
CA LEU A 99 -14.36 6.66 14.34
C LEU A 99 -15.58 5.78 14.19
N SER A 100 -16.54 6.23 13.38
CA SER A 100 -17.71 5.44 13.01
C SER A 100 -17.70 5.18 11.51
N GLY A 101 -17.73 3.90 11.13
CA GLY A 101 -17.77 3.46 9.75
C GLY A 101 -18.84 2.39 9.58
N ARG A 102 -19.57 2.41 8.47
CA ARG A 102 -20.50 1.33 8.12
C ARG A 102 -20.34 0.95 6.67
N LEU A 103 -19.99 -0.30 6.44
CA LEU A 103 -19.95 -0.90 5.12
C LEU A 103 -21.18 -1.78 4.95
N HIS A 104 -21.99 -1.49 3.94
CA HIS A 104 -23.21 -2.23 3.63
C HIS A 104 -23.09 -2.88 2.25
N GLY A 105 -23.04 -4.22 2.19
CA GLY A 105 -23.10 -4.97 0.93
C GLY A 105 -24.53 -4.98 0.38
N GLN A 106 -24.70 -4.82 -0.94
CA GLN A 106 -26.02 -4.64 -1.56
C GLN A 106 -26.62 -5.94 -2.12
N GLU A 107 -25.80 -6.92 -2.50
CA GLU A 107 -26.15 -8.09 -3.29
C GLU A 107 -25.59 -9.41 -2.72
N ARG A 108 -25.94 -10.51 -3.41
CA ARG A 108 -25.44 -11.86 -3.15
C ARG A 108 -23.98 -11.91 -3.56
N HIS A 109 -23.12 -12.31 -2.63
CA HIS A 109 -21.68 -12.34 -2.83
C HIS A 109 -21.06 -10.94 -2.86
N ASP A 110 -21.30 -10.07 -1.87
CA ASP A 110 -20.54 -8.83 -1.67
C ASP A 110 -19.67 -8.95 -0.42
N HIS A 111 -18.43 -9.45 -0.54
CA HIS A 111 -17.62 -9.81 0.62
C HIS A 111 -16.36 -8.96 0.76
N PHE A 112 -16.34 -8.13 1.81
CA PHE A 112 -15.10 -7.91 2.56
C PHE A 112 -14.70 -9.27 3.16
N GLY A 113 -13.42 -9.67 3.07
CA GLY A 113 -12.97 -11.03 3.46
C GLY A 113 -13.39 -11.51 4.86
N TYR A 114 -13.72 -10.57 5.77
CA TYR A 114 -14.28 -10.87 7.09
C TYR A 114 -15.65 -11.55 7.06
N CYS A 115 -16.53 -11.19 6.12
CA CYS A 115 -17.81 -11.89 5.96
C CYS A 115 -17.62 -13.25 5.31
N TYR A 116 -16.63 -13.40 4.43
CA TYR A 116 -16.35 -14.68 3.77
C TYR A 116 -15.75 -15.72 4.73
N GLY A 117 -14.81 -15.30 5.59
CA GLY A 117 -14.14 -16.22 6.52
C GLY A 117 -15.01 -16.67 7.71
N TRP A 118 -16.05 -15.91 8.06
CA TRP A 118 -16.85 -16.15 9.26
C TRP A 118 -18.35 -16.41 8.98
N ALA A 119 -18.92 -15.92 7.88
CA ALA A 119 -20.35 -16.03 7.60
C ALA A 119 -20.67 -17.14 6.59
N LEU A 120 -20.76 -18.37 7.11
CA LEU A 120 -21.78 -19.38 6.80
C LEU A 120 -22.78 -19.04 5.67
N ASN A 121 -22.45 -19.24 4.39
CA ASN A 121 -23.41 -19.24 3.25
C ASN A 121 -24.44 -18.09 3.17
N GLN A 122 -24.24 -16.95 3.85
CA GLN A 122 -25.21 -15.86 3.88
C GLN A 122 -24.95 -14.89 2.71
N PRO A 123 -26.01 -14.39 2.05
CA PRO A 123 -25.87 -13.62 0.81
C PRO A 123 -25.27 -12.23 1.02
N SER A 124 -25.50 -11.58 2.17
CA SER A 124 -25.02 -10.23 2.45
C SER A 124 -24.80 -9.99 3.95
N CYS A 125 -23.88 -9.08 4.26
CA CYS A 125 -23.53 -8.65 5.61
C CYS A 125 -23.36 -7.12 5.68
N THR A 126 -23.42 -6.58 6.88
CA THR A 126 -23.05 -5.21 7.20
C THR A 126 -21.89 -5.25 8.19
N ILE A 127 -20.84 -4.46 7.94
CA ILE A 127 -19.77 -4.24 8.90
C ILE A 127 -19.99 -2.87 9.52
N LEU A 128 -20.16 -2.83 10.84
CA LEU A 128 -20.27 -1.61 11.62
C LEU A 128 -19.02 -1.47 12.47
N ILE A 129 -18.26 -0.40 12.26
CA ILE A 129 -17.03 -0.06 12.97
C ILE A 129 -17.34 1.12 13.88
N THR A 130 -17.09 0.94 15.17
CA THR A 130 -17.20 1.95 16.23
C THR A 130 -15.98 1.75 17.14
N ASP A 131 -16.14 1.80 18.48
CA ASP A 131 -15.15 1.30 19.43
C ASP A 131 -14.93 -0.23 19.32
N ASN A 132 -15.94 -0.93 18.79
CA ASN A 132 -15.88 -2.35 18.42
C ASN A 132 -16.23 -2.50 16.94
N VAL A 133 -15.87 -3.65 16.38
CA VAL A 133 -16.30 -4.04 15.03
C VAL A 133 -17.39 -5.10 15.12
N TYR A 134 -18.53 -4.81 14.51
CA TYR A 134 -19.68 -5.70 14.43
C TYR A 134 -19.85 -6.16 12.99
N ILE A 135 -19.96 -7.48 12.80
CA ILE A 135 -20.34 -8.08 11.52
C ILE A 135 -21.76 -8.58 11.68
N ILE A 136 -22.69 -8.02 10.92
CA ILE A 136 -24.12 -8.27 11.04
C ILE A 136 -24.59 -8.92 9.75
N ALA A 137 -24.97 -10.19 9.83
CA ALA A 137 -25.55 -10.91 8.70
C ALA A 137 -26.99 -10.45 8.45
N ARG A 138 -27.52 -10.76 7.26
CA ARG A 138 -28.89 -10.40 6.86
C ARG A 138 -29.98 -10.91 7.82
N ASN A 139 -29.77 -12.04 8.46
CA ASN A 139 -30.68 -12.62 9.46
C ASN A 139 -30.54 -11.97 10.86
N LEU A 140 -29.89 -10.81 10.95
CA LEU A 140 -29.56 -10.08 12.19
C LEU A 140 -28.63 -10.83 13.13
N CYS A 141 -27.99 -11.90 12.65
CA CYS A 141 -26.96 -12.53 13.43
C CYS A 141 -25.71 -11.65 13.47
N CYS A 142 -25.09 -11.51 14.64
CA CYS A 142 -24.01 -10.56 14.83
C CYS A 142 -22.79 -11.17 15.51
N LEU A 143 -21.62 -10.78 15.03
CA LEU A 143 -20.34 -11.04 15.67
C LEU A 143 -19.74 -9.70 16.13
N ALA A 144 -19.47 -9.56 17.42
CA ALA A 144 -18.73 -8.43 17.96
C ALA A 144 -17.25 -8.81 18.16
N MET A 145 -16.36 -7.98 17.65
CA MET A 145 -14.91 -8.07 17.84
C MET A 145 -14.43 -6.82 18.55
N ARG A 146 -13.56 -7.01 19.56
CA ARG A 146 -12.94 -5.88 20.27
C ARG A 146 -11.90 -5.22 19.37
N GLY A 147 -11.89 -3.89 19.39
CA GLY A 147 -10.92 -3.07 18.69
C GLY A 147 -11.52 -2.30 17.53
N ASN A 148 -10.72 -1.38 17.00
CA ASN A 148 -11.07 -0.54 15.87
C ASN A 148 -10.25 -1.02 14.65
N PHE A 149 -10.90 -1.76 13.74
CA PHE A 149 -10.31 -2.13 12.44
C PHE A 149 -10.69 -1.11 11.34
N GLY A 150 -11.05 0.12 11.74
CA GLY A 150 -11.43 1.17 10.81
C GLY A 150 -10.30 1.61 9.91
N VAL A 151 -10.67 2.14 8.75
CA VAL A 151 -9.73 2.81 7.84
C VAL A 151 -9.08 3.95 8.63
N PRO A 152 -7.74 3.99 8.77
CA PRO A 152 -7.10 5.01 9.59
C PRO A 152 -7.39 6.40 9.02
N ILE A 153 -7.81 7.34 9.87
CA ILE A 153 -8.10 8.75 9.49
C ILE A 153 -6.92 9.40 8.77
N ASN A 154 -5.73 9.05 9.24
CA ASN A 154 -4.45 9.57 8.79
C ASN A 154 -3.65 8.45 8.12
N TRP A 155 -4.29 7.66 7.27
CA TRP A 155 -3.62 6.53 6.62
C TRP A 155 -2.31 6.95 5.93
N LEU A 156 -2.29 8.05 5.16
CA LEU A 156 -1.03 8.60 4.59
C LEU A 156 0.06 8.99 5.59
N ARG A 157 -0.20 9.02 6.91
CA ARG A 157 0.84 9.33 7.90
C ARG A 157 1.95 8.27 7.85
N GLY A 158 3.18 8.72 7.62
CA GLY A 158 4.33 7.82 7.48
C GLY A 158 4.38 7.06 6.16
N SER A 159 3.48 7.35 5.22
CA SER A 159 3.52 6.78 3.87
C SER A 159 4.58 7.47 3.00
N THR A 160 5.11 6.72 2.04
CA THR A 160 6.06 7.17 1.02
C THR A 160 5.31 7.38 -0.29
N TRP A 161 5.44 8.54 -0.91
CA TRP A 161 4.91 8.78 -2.25
C TRP A 161 5.74 8.02 -3.28
N LEU A 162 5.08 7.23 -4.14
CA LEU A 162 5.74 6.42 -5.16
C LEU A 162 5.69 7.05 -6.55
N GLY A 163 4.70 7.91 -6.82
CA GLY A 163 4.55 8.54 -8.13
C GLY A 163 3.12 8.88 -8.47
N ILE A 164 2.89 9.12 -9.76
CA ILE A 164 1.58 9.36 -10.35
C ILE A 164 1.22 8.15 -11.21
N GLU A 165 -0.03 7.71 -11.13
CA GLU A 165 -0.59 6.62 -11.93
C GLU A 165 -1.89 7.05 -12.60
N GLN A 166 -2.32 6.31 -13.64
CA GLN A 166 -3.62 6.50 -14.29
C GLN A 166 -4.51 5.31 -13.96
N ILE A 167 -5.59 5.58 -13.21
CA ILE A 167 -6.57 4.56 -12.83
C ILE A 167 -7.95 5.01 -13.31
N HIS A 168 -8.59 4.20 -14.15
CA HIS A 168 -9.91 4.51 -14.73
C HIS A 168 -9.98 5.90 -15.40
N GLY A 169 -8.87 6.36 -16.00
CA GLY A 169 -8.77 7.68 -16.63
C GLY A 169 -8.61 8.85 -15.66
N LYS A 170 -8.47 8.59 -14.35
CA LYS A 170 -8.13 9.57 -13.33
C LYS A 170 -6.62 9.52 -13.05
N THR A 171 -6.03 10.71 -12.96
CA THR A 171 -4.64 10.88 -12.53
C THR A 171 -4.61 10.82 -11.00
N VAL A 172 -3.87 9.87 -10.44
CA VAL A 172 -3.86 9.60 -9.00
C VAL A 172 -2.45 9.56 -8.43
N ASP A 173 -2.31 9.99 -7.19
CA ASP A 173 -1.07 9.90 -6.43
C ASP A 173 -0.98 8.54 -5.77
N HIS A 174 0.08 7.78 -6.06
CA HIS A 174 0.33 6.46 -5.49
C HIS A 174 1.17 6.59 -4.23
N TRP A 175 0.68 6.04 -3.11
CA TRP A 175 1.36 6.04 -1.82
C TRP A 175 1.54 4.62 -1.27
N TYR A 176 2.66 4.42 -0.57
CA TYR A 176 3.02 3.17 0.11
C TYR A 176 3.22 3.38 1.60
N SER A 177 2.55 2.61 2.46
CA SER A 177 2.83 2.63 3.91
C SER A 177 3.46 1.32 4.33
N PHE A 178 4.69 1.37 4.85
CA PHE A 178 5.37 0.18 5.36
C PHE A 178 4.75 -0.32 6.67
N GLU A 179 4.34 0.59 7.56
CA GLU A 179 3.76 0.25 8.86
C GLU A 179 2.49 -0.60 8.77
N HIS A 180 1.73 -0.42 7.70
CA HIS A 180 0.41 -1.03 7.50
C HIS A 180 0.36 -1.88 6.22
N GLU A 181 1.50 -2.03 5.55
CA GLU A 181 1.73 -2.84 4.34
C GLU A 181 0.68 -2.66 3.22
N TYR A 182 0.21 -1.43 2.99
CA TYR A 182 -0.83 -1.16 1.99
C TYR A 182 -0.39 -0.16 0.91
N TRP A 183 -1.11 -0.19 -0.22
CA TRP A 183 -1.04 0.80 -1.29
C TRP A 183 -2.34 1.58 -1.35
N SER A 184 -2.25 2.86 -1.69
CA SER A 184 -3.44 3.61 -1.98
C SER A 184 -3.19 4.76 -2.94
N GLU A 185 -4.19 4.97 -3.77
CA GLU A 185 -4.20 5.92 -4.85
C GLU A 185 -5.25 6.99 -4.57
N VAL A 186 -4.87 8.25 -4.79
CA VAL A 186 -5.69 9.40 -4.38
C VAL A 186 -5.83 10.41 -5.52
N ASP A 187 -7.04 10.89 -5.78
CA ASP A 187 -7.27 11.97 -6.75
C ASP A 187 -7.12 13.37 -6.12
N GLU A 188 -7.38 14.45 -6.86
CA GLU A 188 -7.67 15.77 -6.27
C GLU A 188 -9.20 15.91 -6.20
N PRO A 189 -9.83 16.14 -5.02
CA PRO A 189 -9.33 16.78 -3.80
C PRO A 189 -8.84 15.85 -2.68
N ARG A 190 -8.27 14.69 -3.01
CA ARG A 190 -7.73 13.66 -2.09
C ARG A 190 -8.71 12.58 -1.65
N ASN A 191 -9.67 12.24 -2.52
CA ASN A 191 -10.49 11.08 -2.26
C ASN A 191 -9.67 9.82 -2.54
N GLY A 192 -9.74 8.84 -1.64
CA GLY A 192 -9.17 7.52 -1.94
C GLY A 192 -9.88 6.96 -3.17
N VAL A 193 -9.12 6.62 -4.20
CA VAL A 193 -9.60 6.01 -5.44
C VAL A 193 -9.46 4.50 -5.33
N ARG A 194 -8.34 4.03 -4.78
CA ARG A 194 -8.10 2.61 -4.56
C ARG A 194 -7.30 2.40 -3.28
N TYR A 195 -7.57 1.27 -2.63
CA TYR A 195 -6.87 0.79 -1.44
C TYR A 195 -6.62 -0.71 -1.55
N SER A 196 -5.39 -1.15 -1.26
CA SER A 196 -5.00 -2.57 -1.24
C SER A 196 -4.46 -2.97 0.12
N GLY A 197 -5.07 -3.97 0.77
CA GLY A 197 -4.65 -4.44 2.10
C GLY A 197 -3.32 -5.23 2.13
N PRO A 198 -2.85 -5.59 3.34
CA PRO A 198 -1.55 -6.23 3.58
C PRO A 198 -1.48 -7.66 3.01
N ASN A 199 -0.70 -7.86 1.94
CA ASN A 199 0.01 -9.12 1.65
C ASN A 199 0.94 -9.00 0.42
N PHE A 200 2.25 -9.15 0.68
CA PHE A 200 3.42 -8.73 -0.10
C PHE A 200 3.65 -9.28 -1.53
N LYS A 201 2.74 -10.02 -2.17
CA LYS A 201 3.05 -10.62 -3.49
C LYS A 201 1.91 -10.64 -4.50
N THR A 202 0.68 -10.78 -4.01
CA THR A 202 -0.54 -10.62 -4.81
C THR A 202 -1.55 -9.90 -3.93
N PRO A 203 -2.03 -8.72 -4.34
CA PRO A 203 -3.09 -8.04 -3.61
C PRO A 203 -4.29 -8.99 -3.56
N ARG A 204 -4.60 -9.49 -2.37
CA ARG A 204 -5.76 -10.38 -2.16
C ARG A 204 -7.07 -9.61 -2.20
N GLN A 205 -7.02 -8.28 -2.11
CA GLN A 205 -8.18 -7.43 -2.15
C GLN A 205 -7.81 -6.03 -2.61
N PHE A 206 -8.56 -5.51 -3.59
CA PHE A 206 -8.63 -4.08 -3.90
C PHE A 206 -9.98 -3.53 -3.44
N THR A 207 -10.01 -2.26 -3.07
CA THR A 207 -11.25 -1.51 -2.85
C THR A 207 -11.18 -0.25 -3.69
N ASP A 208 -11.95 -0.20 -4.77
CA ASP A 208 -12.10 0.95 -5.64
C ASP A 208 -13.28 1.79 -5.15
N TYR A 209 -13.08 3.09 -4.96
CA TYR A 209 -14.14 4.02 -4.60
C TYR A 209 -14.48 4.91 -5.79
N ASP A 210 -15.77 5.04 -6.10
CA ASP A 210 -16.18 5.75 -7.32
C ASP A 210 -17.01 7.01 -7.04
N VAL A 211 -18.17 6.84 -6.40
CA VAL A 211 -19.15 7.91 -6.22
C VAL A 211 -19.08 8.51 -4.82
N TRP A 212 -18.39 9.63 -4.68
CA TRP A 212 -18.24 10.35 -3.41
C TRP A 212 -19.39 11.34 -3.15
N GLN A 213 -20.04 11.22 -2.00
CA GLN A 213 -21.05 12.15 -1.49
C GLN A 213 -20.58 12.69 -0.13
N ILE A 214 -19.99 13.88 -0.14
CA ILE A 214 -19.47 14.54 1.06
C ILE A 214 -20.60 15.26 1.77
N GLY A 215 -20.70 15.08 3.09
CA GLY A 215 -21.70 15.75 3.92
C GLY A 215 -22.18 14.89 5.08
N PRO A 216 -23.10 15.43 5.90
CA PRO A 216 -23.57 14.76 7.11
C PRO A 216 -24.32 13.47 6.80
N GLN A 217 -23.98 12.43 7.56
CA GLN A 217 -24.63 11.13 7.50
C GLN A 217 -25.70 11.03 8.59
N ASP A 218 -26.75 10.26 8.34
CA ASP A 218 -27.77 9.97 9.36
C ASP A 218 -27.12 9.21 10.53
N PRO A 219 -27.11 9.74 11.76
CA PRO A 219 -26.46 9.10 12.91
C PRO A 219 -26.97 7.67 13.16
N ARG A 220 -28.24 7.40 12.83
CA ARG A 220 -28.86 6.06 13.00
C ARG A 220 -28.22 4.99 12.12
N LEU A 221 -27.48 5.38 11.08
CA LEU A 221 -26.69 4.45 10.29
C LEU A 221 -25.58 3.82 11.14
N PHE A 222 -25.14 4.44 12.23
CA PHE A 222 -24.08 3.88 13.07
C PHE A 222 -24.60 3.14 14.31
N ASP A 223 -25.92 3.03 14.45
CA ASP A 223 -26.55 2.20 15.47
C ASP A 223 -26.62 0.74 15.03
N LEU A 224 -26.50 -0.17 16.00
CA LEU A 224 -26.85 -1.57 15.78
C LEU A 224 -28.34 -1.67 15.44
N PRO A 225 -28.72 -2.46 14.42
CA PRO A 225 -30.13 -2.67 14.11
C PRO A 225 -30.89 -3.22 15.31
N GLU A 226 -32.14 -2.80 15.47
CA GLU A 226 -33.03 -3.33 16.50
C GLU A 226 -33.11 -4.86 16.39
N ASN A 227 -33.04 -5.55 17.53
CA ASN A 227 -33.04 -7.03 17.65
C ASN A 227 -31.74 -7.75 17.22
N THR A 228 -30.65 -7.02 17.02
CA THR A 228 -29.33 -7.63 16.82
C THR A 228 -28.73 -8.05 18.17
N ASP A 229 -28.57 -9.34 18.42
CA ASP A 229 -27.86 -9.86 19.60
C ASP A 229 -26.45 -10.31 19.21
N CYS A 230 -25.46 -9.46 19.50
CA CYS A 230 -24.05 -9.76 19.26
C CYS A 230 -23.38 -10.55 20.40
N SER A 231 -24.11 -10.87 21.48
CA SER A 231 -23.58 -11.62 22.61
C SER A 231 -23.64 -13.13 22.42
N GLN A 232 -24.53 -13.60 21.54
CA GLN A 232 -24.72 -15.00 21.22
C GLN A 232 -23.97 -15.37 19.95
N ARG A 233 -23.47 -16.62 19.91
CA ARG A 233 -22.81 -17.14 18.71
C ARG A 233 -23.86 -17.42 17.64
N CYS A 234 -23.58 -16.99 16.41
CA CYS A 234 -24.43 -17.32 15.28
C CYS A 234 -24.61 -18.84 15.14
N PRO A 235 -25.84 -19.33 14.93
CA PRO A 235 -26.12 -20.73 14.69
C PRO A 235 -25.47 -21.25 13.42
#